data_AF-A0A7Y7AEU1-F1
#
_entry.id   AF-A0A7Y7AEU1-F1
#
_cell.length_a   1.000
_cell.length_b   1.000
_cell.length_c   1.000
_cell.angle_alpha   90.00
_cell.angle_beta   90.00
_cell.angle_gamma   90.00
#
_symmetry.space_group_name_H-M   'P 1'
#
loop_
_entity.id
_entity.type
_entity.pdbx_description
1 polymer ?
#
loop_
_entity_poly.entity_id
_entity_poly.type
_entity_poly.pdbx_seq_one_letter_code
_entity_poly.pdbx_strand_id
1 'polypeptide(L)'
;MKNNPILKVILLVASLVLGGLIIAYYWGVESELAMSKVPMHVMVYALVYILAQIARRYLMYGKHWWDWFYYIALTAMLIPIFFSTPERTEMFNYLTDFGTFFFVIPVILDGVELMKKDEIE
;
A
#
# COMPACT_ATOMS: atom_id res chain seq x y z
N MET A 1 6.29 22.99 9.87
CA MET A 1 5.62 21.66 9.71
C MET A 1 6.13 20.90 8.49
N LYS A 2 6.19 21.50 7.29
CA LYS A 2 7.09 21.03 6.21
C LYS A 2 8.50 20.90 6.81
N ASN A 3 9.13 19.73 6.71
CA ASN A 3 10.46 19.37 7.25
C ASN A 3 10.57 18.87 8.71
N ASN A 4 9.52 18.39 9.36
CA ASN A 4 9.73 17.61 10.60
C ASN A 4 10.19 16.17 10.25
N PRO A 5 11.45 15.77 10.53
CA PRO A 5 11.95 14.44 10.18
C PRO A 5 11.23 13.31 10.93
N ILE A 6 10.81 13.56 12.18
CA ILE A 6 10.06 12.59 12.98
C ILE A 6 8.72 12.28 12.32
N LEU A 7 8.00 13.30 11.86
CA LEU A 7 6.72 13.12 11.17
C LEU A 7 6.89 12.30 9.88
N LYS A 8 7.99 12.48 9.16
CA LYS A 8 8.31 11.71 7.95
C LYS A 8 8.48 10.22 8.26
N VAL A 9 9.27 9.92 9.28
CA VAL A 9 9.50 8.53 9.74
C VAL A 9 8.20 7.91 10.23
N ILE A 10 7.39 8.63 11.01
CA ILE A 10 6.10 8.14 11.49
C ILE A 10 5.17 7.79 10.32
N LEU A 11 5.04 8.68 9.33
CA LEU A 11 4.20 8.42 8.15
C LEU A 11 4.70 7.22 7.34
N LEU A 12 6.02 7.06 7.22
CA LEU A 12 6.64 5.95 6.52
C LEU A 12 6.36 4.62 7.23
N VAL A 13 6.64 4.55 8.54
CA VAL A 13 6.39 3.36 9.37
C VAL A 13 4.91 3.02 9.39
N ALA A 14 4.02 4.02 9.55
CA ALA A 14 2.58 3.80 9.51
C ALA A 14 2.13 3.24 8.15
N SER A 15 2.63 3.78 7.05
CA SER A 15 2.33 3.29 5.70
C SER A 15 2.84 1.87 5.48
N LEU A 16 4.04 1.55 5.99
CA LEU A 16 4.63 0.21 5.91
C LEU A 16 3.78 -0.81 6.66
N VAL A 17 3.36 -0.48 7.89
CA VAL A 17 2.51 -1.36 8.72
C VAL A 17 1.17 -1.58 8.04
N LEU A 18 0.50 -0.52 7.57
CA LEU A 18 -0.80 -0.63 6.89
C LEU A 18 -0.70 -1.44 5.59
N GLY A 19 0.32 -1.19 4.77
CA GLY A 19 0.58 -1.96 3.56
C GLY A 19 0.85 -3.43 3.86
N GLY A 20 1.66 -3.72 4.88
CA GLY A 20 1.93 -5.09 5.33
C GLY A 20 0.68 -5.80 5.85
N LEU A 21 -0.19 -5.12 6.59
CA LEU A 21 -1.46 -5.68 7.05
C LEU A 21 -2.40 -6.01 5.88
N ILE A 22 -2.45 -5.18 4.84
CA ILE A 22 -3.25 -5.43 3.64
C ILE A 22 -2.71 -6.64 2.88
N ILE A 23 -1.38 -6.72 2.68
CA ILE A 23 -0.73 -7.87 2.03
C ILE A 23 -1.02 -9.15 2.81
N ALA A 24 -0.79 -9.14 4.12
CA ALA A 24 -1.02 -10.30 4.99
C ALA A 24 -2.47 -10.77 4.96
N TYR A 25 -3.43 -9.85 4.87
CA TYR A 25 -4.84 -10.20 4.68
C TYR A 25 -5.04 -10.96 3.36
N TYR A 26 -4.64 -10.38 2.23
CA TYR A 26 -4.91 -10.96 0.92
C TYR A 26 -4.20 -12.31 0.71
N TRP A 27 -2.99 -12.47 1.23
CA TRP A 27 -2.25 -13.73 1.16
C TRP A 27 -2.85 -14.84 2.03
N GLY A 28 -3.73 -14.50 2.97
CA GLY A 28 -4.49 -15.46 3.78
C GLY A 28 -5.89 -15.76 3.24
N VAL A 29 -6.30 -15.18 2.11
CA VAL A 29 -7.63 -15.40 1.53
C VAL A 29 -7.65 -16.70 0.74
N GLU A 30 -8.25 -17.75 1.32
CA GLU A 30 -8.39 -19.07 0.66
C GLU A 30 -9.84 -19.43 0.30
N SER A 31 -10.83 -18.63 0.74
CA SER A 31 -12.26 -18.95 0.55
C SER A 31 -12.97 -17.99 -0.41
N GLU A 32 -13.88 -18.52 -1.22
CA GLU A 32 -14.68 -17.75 -2.21
C GLU A 32 -15.45 -16.58 -1.55
N LEU A 33 -16.02 -16.82 -0.37
CA LEU A 33 -16.73 -15.78 0.39
C LEU A 33 -15.79 -14.62 0.78
N ALA A 34 -14.54 -14.92 1.13
CA ALA A 34 -13.55 -13.90 1.48
C ALA A 34 -12.96 -13.21 0.25
N MET A 35 -12.94 -13.87 -0.91
CA MET A 35 -12.53 -13.27 -2.20
C MET A 35 -13.57 -12.26 -2.72
N SER A 36 -14.86 -12.54 -2.52
CA SER A 36 -15.96 -11.70 -3.04
C SER A 36 -16.26 -10.48 -2.18
N LYS A 37 -15.86 -10.47 -0.90
CA LYS A 37 -16.15 -9.38 0.03
C LYS A 37 -14.92 -9.02 0.85
N VAL A 38 -14.40 -7.82 0.61
CA VAL A 38 -13.34 -7.26 1.43
C VAL A 38 -13.92 -6.79 2.78
N PRO A 39 -13.40 -7.28 3.91
CA PRO A 39 -13.85 -6.84 5.22
C PRO A 39 -13.60 -5.35 5.45
N MET A 40 -14.51 -4.71 6.20
CA MET A 40 -14.44 -3.28 6.48
C MET A 40 -13.10 -2.85 7.10
N HIS A 41 -12.49 -3.69 7.96
CA HIS A 41 -11.21 -3.35 8.58
C HIS A 41 -10.07 -3.20 7.55
N VAL A 42 -10.04 -4.04 6.50
CA VAL A 42 -9.05 -3.95 5.43
C VAL A 42 -9.28 -2.69 4.59
N MET A 43 -10.55 -2.34 4.34
CA MET A 43 -10.91 -1.08 3.68
C MET A 43 -10.45 0.14 4.50
N VAL A 44 -10.60 0.10 5.82
CA VAL A 44 -10.09 1.15 6.71
C VAL A 44 -8.57 1.22 6.65
N TYR A 45 -7.85 0.09 6.63
CA TYR A 45 -6.39 0.10 6.45
C TYR A 45 -5.98 0.79 5.13
N ALA A 46 -6.65 0.45 4.03
CA ALA A 46 -6.40 1.07 2.73
C ALA A 46 -6.71 2.57 2.75
N LEU A 47 -7.82 2.99 3.36
CA LEU A 47 -8.18 4.41 3.48
C LEU A 47 -7.13 5.19 4.27
N VAL A 48 -6.74 4.70 5.46
CA VAL A 48 -5.72 5.35 6.29
C VAL A 48 -4.38 5.38 5.56
N TYR A 49 -4.03 4.31 4.83
CA TYR A 49 -2.83 4.26 4.00
C TYR A 49 -2.86 5.34 2.92
N ILE A 50 -3.96 5.50 2.18
CA ILE A 50 -4.09 6.55 1.16
C ILE A 50 -3.95 7.93 1.80
N LEU A 51 -4.62 8.18 2.92
CA LEU A 51 -4.52 9.45 3.63
C LEU A 51 -3.07 9.75 4.05
N ALA A 52 -2.33 8.74 4.51
CA ALA A 52 -0.91 8.87 4.82
C ALA A 52 -0.08 9.22 3.56
N GLN A 53 -0.32 8.54 2.43
CA GLN A 53 0.37 8.85 1.17
C GLN A 53 0.06 10.26 0.65
N ILE A 54 -1.21 10.69 0.73
CA ILE A 54 -1.62 12.04 0.35
C ILE A 54 -0.97 13.08 1.26
N ALA A 55 -1.10 12.92 2.59
CA ALA A 55 -0.50 13.83 3.56
C ALA A 55 1.01 13.95 3.31
N ARG A 56 1.66 12.81 3.07
CA ARG A 56 3.08 12.73 2.76
C ARG A 56 3.45 13.49 1.49
N ARG A 57 2.70 13.32 0.40
CA ARG A 57 2.90 14.05 -0.87
C ARG A 57 2.78 15.56 -0.72
N TYR A 58 1.95 16.04 0.20
CA TYR A 58 1.82 17.48 0.49
C TYR A 58 2.91 18.01 1.43
N LEU A 59 3.41 17.17 2.35
CA LEU A 59 4.35 17.56 3.39
C LEU A 59 5.82 17.40 2.97
N MET A 60 6.12 16.50 2.02
CA MET A 60 7.44 16.25 1.48
C MET A 60 7.69 17.08 0.21
N TYR A 61 8.91 17.59 0.05
CA TYR A 61 9.30 18.36 -1.12
C TYR A 61 9.73 17.40 -2.23
N GLY A 62 9.03 17.44 -3.36
CA GLY A 62 9.29 16.60 -4.53
C GLY A 62 8.10 15.68 -4.83
N LYS A 63 7.65 15.69 -6.09
CA LYS A 63 6.78 14.62 -6.59
C LYS A 63 7.70 13.53 -7.12
N HIS A 64 7.65 12.36 -6.52
CA HIS A 64 8.42 11.23 -7.01
C HIS A 64 7.60 10.47 -8.05
N TRP A 65 8.26 9.85 -9.02
CA TRP A 65 7.55 9.08 -10.04
C TRP A 65 6.94 7.79 -9.45
N TRP A 66 7.42 7.30 -8.30
CA TRP A 66 6.84 6.16 -7.60
C TRP A 66 5.66 6.52 -6.70
N ASP A 67 5.34 7.81 -6.51
CA ASP A 67 4.13 8.26 -5.80
C ASP A 67 2.85 7.70 -6.45
N TRP A 68 2.91 7.23 -7.70
CA TRP A 68 1.77 6.63 -8.39
C TRP A 68 1.51 5.17 -8.01
N PHE A 69 2.46 4.49 -7.34
CA PHE A 69 2.32 3.06 -7.04
C PHE A 69 1.18 2.73 -6.09
N TYR A 70 0.78 3.63 -5.20
CA TYR A 70 -0.40 3.35 -4.38
C TYR A 70 -1.68 3.22 -5.21
N TYR A 71 -1.79 3.88 -6.38
CA TYR A 71 -2.95 3.69 -7.25
C TYR A 71 -2.98 2.27 -7.83
N ILE A 72 -1.81 1.72 -8.19
CA ILE A 72 -1.68 0.33 -8.65
C ILE A 72 -2.05 -0.63 -7.51
N ALA A 73 -1.63 -0.32 -6.29
CA ALA A 73 -1.95 -1.11 -5.10
C ALA A 73 -3.47 -1.14 -4.83
N LEU A 74 -4.15 -0.01 -4.99
CA LEU A 74 -5.61 0.08 -4.84
C LEU A 74 -6.36 -0.66 -5.95
N THR A 75 -5.90 -0.58 -7.19
CA THR A 75 -6.53 -1.35 -8.27
C THR A 75 -6.34 -2.85 -8.05
N ALA A 76 -5.17 -3.27 -7.56
CA ALA A 76 -4.92 -4.64 -7.14
C ALA A 76 -5.77 -5.11 -5.95
N MET A 77 -6.34 -4.19 -5.17
CA MET A 77 -7.26 -4.52 -4.09
C MET A 77 -8.70 -4.72 -4.59
N LEU A 78 -9.11 -3.93 -5.59
CA LEU A 78 -10.49 -3.87 -6.07
C LEU A 78 -10.77 -4.76 -7.27
N ILE A 79 -9.86 -4.82 -8.23
CA ILE A 79 -10.03 -5.58 -9.48
C ILE A 79 -10.20 -7.09 -9.23
N PRO A 80 -9.46 -7.74 -8.30
CA PRO A 80 -9.58 -9.17 -8.09
C PRO A 80 -10.98 -9.63 -7.70
N ILE A 81 -11.80 -8.75 -7.10
CA ILE A 81 -13.20 -9.06 -6.72
C ILE A 81 -14.01 -9.55 -7.93
N PHE A 82 -13.73 -9.07 -9.14
CA PHE A 82 -14.40 -9.53 -10.37
C PHE A 82 -13.99 -10.95 -10.82
N PHE A 83 -12.95 -11.50 -10.21
CA PHE A 83 -12.37 -12.82 -10.47
C PHE A 83 -12.57 -13.77 -9.29
N SER A 84 -13.40 -13.43 -8.30
CA SER A 84 -13.63 -14.21 -7.09
C SER A 84 -14.41 -15.53 -7.30
N THR A 85 -14.48 -16.04 -8.53
CA THR A 85 -15.17 -17.31 -8.82
C THR A 85 -14.18 -18.47 -8.68
N PRO A 86 -14.62 -19.68 -8.29
CA PRO A 86 -13.74 -20.83 -8.09
C PRO A 86 -12.83 -21.11 -9.30
N GLU A 87 -13.33 -20.96 -10.52
CA GLU A 87 -12.62 -21.21 -11.78
C GLU A 87 -11.53 -20.18 -12.07
N ARG A 88 -11.53 -19.04 -11.37
CA ARG A 88 -10.60 -17.91 -11.59
C ARG A 88 -9.79 -17.57 -10.34
N THR A 89 -9.77 -18.47 -9.35
CA THR A 89 -9.00 -18.35 -8.12
C THR A 89 -7.52 -18.06 -8.37
N GLU A 90 -6.91 -18.70 -9.37
CA GLU A 90 -5.50 -18.43 -9.73
C GLU A 90 -5.29 -16.99 -10.20
N MET A 91 -6.24 -16.44 -10.96
CA MET A 91 -6.18 -15.04 -11.41
C MET A 91 -6.41 -14.07 -10.25
N PHE A 92 -7.32 -14.39 -9.34
CA PHE A 92 -7.50 -13.64 -8.10
C PHE A 92 -6.18 -13.55 -7.34
N ASN A 93 -5.59 -14.71 -7.02
CA ASN A 93 -4.35 -14.81 -6.25
C ASN A 93 -3.20 -14.10 -6.96
N TYR A 94 -3.04 -14.28 -8.28
CA TYR A 94 -2.00 -13.59 -9.03
C TYR A 94 -2.11 -12.07 -8.91
N LEU A 95 -3.31 -11.52 -9.08
CA LEU A 95 -3.52 -10.07 -8.99
C LEU A 95 -3.34 -9.55 -7.56
N THR A 96 -3.81 -10.27 -6.55
CA THR A 96 -3.66 -9.85 -5.15
C THR A 96 -2.22 -10.00 -4.69
N ASP A 97 -1.55 -11.09 -5.01
CA ASP A 97 -0.21 -11.39 -4.48
C ASP A 97 0.82 -10.42 -5.04
N PHE A 98 0.83 -10.24 -6.36
CA PHE A 98 1.75 -9.30 -7.01
C PHE A 98 1.32 -7.85 -6.83
N GLY A 99 0.02 -7.58 -6.94
CA GLY A 99 -0.49 -6.22 -6.94
C GLY A 99 -0.47 -5.58 -5.56
N THR A 100 -0.69 -6.34 -4.49
CA THR A 100 -0.63 -5.78 -3.12
C THR A 100 0.79 -5.42 -2.68
N PHE A 101 1.84 -5.98 -3.29
CA PHE A 101 3.22 -5.52 -3.04
C PHE A 101 3.43 -4.02 -3.35
N PHE A 102 2.64 -3.44 -4.26
CA PHE A 102 2.72 -2.01 -4.57
C PHE A 102 2.30 -1.11 -3.39
N PHE A 103 1.72 -1.64 -2.31
CA PHE A 103 1.54 -0.91 -1.05
C PHE A 103 2.88 -0.66 -0.32
N VAL A 104 3.89 -1.49 -0.54
CA VAL A 104 5.17 -1.42 0.19
C VAL A 104 6.27 -0.78 -0.64
N ILE A 105 6.29 -1.00 -1.95
CA ILE A 105 7.31 -0.46 -2.87
C ILE A 105 7.56 1.05 -2.69
N PRO A 106 6.54 1.95 -2.76
CA PRO A 106 6.80 3.38 -2.61
C PRO A 106 7.44 3.67 -1.24
N VAL A 107 6.90 3.07 -0.18
CA VAL A 107 7.39 3.24 1.20
C VAL A 107 8.87 2.87 1.35
N ILE A 108 9.32 1.79 0.68
CA ILE A 108 10.74 1.40 0.68
C ILE A 108 11.60 2.44 -0.06
N LEU A 109 11.19 2.84 -1.27
CA LEU A 109 11.92 3.82 -2.07
C LEU A 109 12.08 5.14 -1.31
N ASP A 110 11.05 5.52 -0.59
CA ASP A 110 11.04 6.72 0.25
C ASP A 110 11.94 6.60 1.47
N GLY A 111 12.04 5.40 2.05
CA GLY A 111 12.98 5.10 3.12
C GLY A 111 14.43 5.23 2.65
N VAL A 112 14.73 4.67 1.46
CA VAL A 112 16.05 4.79 0.83
C VAL A 112 16.39 6.24 0.53
N GLU A 113 15.45 7.04 0.03
CA GLU A 113 15.70 8.46 -0.22
C GLU A 113 15.93 9.26 1.06
N LEU A 114 15.17 8.96 2.13
CA LEU A 114 15.35 9.62 3.41
C LEU A 114 16.76 9.37 3.96
N MET A 115 17.23 8.12 3.93
CA MET A 115 18.58 7.76 4.38
C MET A 115 19.68 8.45 3.56
N LYS A 116 19.50 8.55 2.23
CA LYS A 116 20.48 9.22 1.36
C LYS A 116 20.57 10.73 1.60
N LYS A 117 19.48 11.38 2.02
CA LYS A 117 19.48 12.81 2.35
C LYS A 117 20.22 13.07 3.66
N ASP A 118 20.08 12.18 4.65
CA ASP A 118 20.77 12.30 5.94
C ASP A 118 22.28 12.02 5.84
N GLU A 119 22.76 11.32 4.80
CA GLU A 119 24.21 11.08 4.56
C GLU A 119 24.94 12.26 3.90
N ILE A 120 24.21 13.25 3.36
CA ILE A 120 24.78 14.37 2.57
C ILE A 120 24.79 15.69 3.38
N GLU A 121 24.12 15.74 4.53
CA GLU A 121 24.18 16.84 5.51
C GLU A 121 25.25 16.58 6.60
#